data_AF-A4YDB0-F1
#
_entry.id   AF-A4YDB0-F1
#
_cell.length_a   1.000
_cell.length_b   1.000
_cell.length_c   1.000
_cell.angle_alpha   90.00
_cell.angle_beta   90.00
_cell.angle_gamma   90.00
#
_symmetry.space_group_name_H-M   'P 1'
#
loop_
_entity.id
_entity.type
_entity.pdbx_description
1 polymer ?
#
loop_
_entity_poly.entity_id
_entity_poly.type
_entity_poly.pdbx_seq_one_letter_code
_entity_poly.pdbx_strand_id
1 'polypeptide(L)' 'MKSVVGPVILGSSGVFGYFVDLASARMGLELARKLYPDFRVSLVDLSVPEDKILAVDIDPDLGDFDTGYAVLVEA' A
#
# COMPACT_ATOMS: atom_id res chain seq x y z
N MET A 1 -21.06 -27.68 6.47
CA MET A 1 -20.56 -26.29 6.33
C MET A 1 -19.04 -26.39 6.21
N LYS A 2 -18.47 -26.26 5.02
CA LYS A 2 -17.00 -26.29 4.84
C LYS A 2 -16.49 -24.88 5.12
N SER A 3 -15.90 -24.68 6.29
CA SER A 3 -15.21 -23.44 6.63
C SER A 3 -13.96 -23.36 5.77
N VAL A 4 -13.94 -22.45 4.80
CA VAL A 4 -12.71 -22.07 4.09
C VAL A 4 -12.19 -20.87 4.87
N VAL A 5 -11.43 -21.14 5.93
CA VAL A 5 -10.62 -20.10 6.55
C VAL A 5 -9.46 -19.91 5.58
N GLY A 6 -9.68 -19.08 4.56
CA GLY A 6 -8.58 -18.47 3.83
C GLY A 6 -7.69 -17.72 4.82
N PRO A 7 -6.42 -17.43 4.48
CA PRO A 7 -5.58 -16.62 5.35
C PRO A 7 -6.33 -15.32 5.67
N VAL A 8 -6.74 -15.18 6.93
CA VAL A 8 -7.14 -13.89 7.46
C VAL A 8 -5.84 -13.10 7.41
N ILE A 9 -5.76 -12.13 6.50
CA ILE A 9 -4.65 -11.18 6.48
C ILE A 9 -4.74 -10.43 7.81
N LEU A 10 -4.03 -10.96 8.81
CA LEU A 10 -3.97 -10.45 10.17
C LEU A 10 -2.99 -9.26 10.28
N GLY A 11 -2.30 -8.92 9.18
CA GLY A 11 -1.69 -7.62 8.99
C GLY A 11 -2.75 -6.66 8.45
N SER A 12 -3.26 -5.76 9.28
CA SER A 12 -4.33 -4.82 8.93
C SER A 12 -3.97 -3.82 7.82
N SER A 13 -2.76 -3.93 7.26
CA SER A 13 -2.22 -3.05 6.24
C SER A 13 -1.00 -3.68 5.56
N GLY A 14 -0.74 -3.30 4.31
CA GLY A 14 0.41 -3.76 3.53
C GLY A 14 0.74 -2.82 2.37
N VAL A 15 1.97 -2.91 1.87
CA VAL A 15 2.43 -2.14 0.70
C VAL A 15 2.24 -2.98 -0.55
N PHE A 16 1.45 -2.49 -1.50
CA PHE A 16 1.28 -3.11 -2.80
C PHE A 16 2.50 -2.91 -3.70
N GLY A 17 3.14 -1.74 -3.61
CA GLY A 17 4.36 -1.47 -4.35
C GLY A 17 4.88 -0.05 -4.16
N TYR A 18 6.17 0.10 -4.44
CA TYR A 18 6.88 1.38 -4.54
C TYR A 18 7.14 1.74 -6.00
N PHE A 19 7.01 3.02 -6.33
CA PHE A 19 7.16 3.55 -7.68
C PHE A 19 7.95 4.87 -7.64
N VAL A 20 8.86 5.06 -8.59
CA VAL A 20 9.66 6.29 -8.67
C VAL A 20 8.85 7.45 -9.24
N ASP A 21 7.93 7.17 -10.16
CA ASP A 21 7.13 8.19 -10.85
C ASP A 21 5.62 8.05 -10.58
N LEU A 22 4.92 9.19 -10.60
CA LEU A 22 3.49 9.27 -10.30
C LEU A 22 2.63 8.53 -11.33
N ALA A 23 3.05 8.43 -12.60
CA ALA A 23 2.24 7.78 -13.63
C ALA A 23 2.18 6.27 -13.39
N SER A 24 3.34 5.64 -13.14
CA SER A 24 3.43 4.23 -12.74
C SER A 24 2.69 3.97 -11.43
N ALA A 25 2.81 4.87 -10.45
CA ALA A 25 2.14 4.72 -9.17
C ALA A 25 0.61 4.77 -9.30
N ARG A 26 0.07 5.62 -10.19
CA ARG A 26 -1.36 5.66 -10.51
C ARG A 26 -1.84 4.37 -11.18
N MET A 27 -1.03 3.77 -12.06
CA MET A 27 -1.35 2.46 -12.64
C MET A 27 -1.37 1.38 -11.57
N GLY A 28 -0.41 1.41 -10.63
CA GLY A 28 -0.36 0.53 -9.47
C GLY A 28 -1.60 0.67 -8.57
N LEU A 29 -2.02 1.91 -8.28
CA LEU A 29 -3.23 2.21 -7.50
C LEU A 29 -4.48 1.60 -8.13
N GLU A 30 -4.68 1.80 -9.44
CA GLU A 30 -5.83 1.27 -10.16
C GLU A 30 -5.83 -0.26 -10.24
N LEU A 31 -4.65 -0.88 -10.32
CA LEU A 31 -4.52 -2.33 -10.26
C LEU A 31 -4.85 -2.85 -8.85
N ALA A 32 -4.29 -2.24 -7.81
CA ALA A 32 -4.53 -2.62 -6.42
C ALA A 32 -6.02 -2.52 -6.05
N ARG A 33 -6.72 -1.45 -6.47
CA ARG A 33 -8.17 -1.31 -6.28
C ARG A 33 -8.99 -2.43 -6.91
N LYS A 34 -8.54 -2.97 -8.05
CA LYS A 34 -9.20 -4.10 -8.71
C LYS A 34 -8.94 -5.43 -8.00
N LEU A 35 -7.75 -5.60 -7.45
CA LEU A 35 -7.33 -6.82 -6.77
C LEU A 35 -7.88 -6.91 -5.34
N TYR A 36 -8.00 -5.77 -4.66
CA TYR A 36 -8.43 -5.65 -3.27
C TYR A 36 -9.65 -4.72 -3.15
N PRO A 37 -10.80 -5.07 -3.77
CA PRO A 37 -11.97 -4.19 -3.81
C PRO A 37 -12.61 -3.95 -2.44
N ASP A 38 -12.40 -4.87 -1.49
CA ASP A 38 -12.94 -4.80 -0.13
C ASP A 38 -12.02 -4.04 0.85
N PHE A 39 -10.85 -3.59 0.39
CA PHE A 39 -9.84 -2.92 1.19
C PHE A 39 -9.73 -1.44 0.82
N ARG A 40 -9.29 -0.62 1.76
CA ARG A 40 -8.90 0.75 1.47
C ARG A 40 -7.56 0.74 0.74
N VAL A 41 -7.54 1.26 -0.48
CA VAL A 41 -6.31 1.41 -1.26
C VAL A 41 -5.98 2.89 -1.40
N SER A 42 -4.79 3.28 -0.95
CA SER A 42 -4.30 4.67 -0.97
C SER A 42 -2.96 4.78 -1.70
N LEU A 43 -2.68 5.97 -2.22
CA LEU A 43 -1.41 6.34 -2.85
C LEU A 43 -0.81 7.46 -2.01
N VAL A 44 0.42 7.26 -1.54
CA VAL A 44 1.13 8.21 -0.69
C VAL A 44 2.41 8.68 -1.38
N ASP A 45 2.80 9.94 -1.14
CA ASP A 45 4.04 10.54 -1.67
C ASP A 45 5.12 10.52 -0.57
N LEU A 46 6.19 9.74 -0.78
CA LEU A 46 7.25 9.59 0.23
C LEU A 46 8.12 10.85 0.39
N SER A 47 7.97 11.85 -0.49
CA SER A 47 8.59 13.17 -0.29
C SER A 47 7.82 14.04 0.70
N VAL A 48 6.56 13.69 1.01
CA VAL A 48 5.73 14.37 2.02
C VAL A 48 5.95 13.65 3.36
N PRO A 49 6.45 14.34 4.40
CA PRO A 49 6.79 13.70 5.67
C PRO A 49 5.63 12.93 6.33
N GLU A 50 4.42 13.49 6.28
CA GLU A 50 3.22 12.88 6.88
C GLU A 50 2.85 11.56 6.18
N ASP A 51 2.92 11.56 4.86
CA ASP A 51 2.67 10.40 4.00
C ASP A 51 3.76 9.33 4.20
N LYS A 52 5.03 9.74 4.33
CA LYS A 52 6.15 8.85 4.62
C LYS A 52 5.99 8.15 5.97
N ILE A 53 5.55 8.86 7.00
CA ILE A 53 5.29 8.25 8.33
C ILE A 53 4.23 7.15 8.22
N LEU A 54 3.12 7.42 7.53
CA LEU A 54 2.06 6.42 7.31
C LEU A 54 2.58 5.18 6.57
N ALA A 55 3.43 5.38 5.57
CA ALA A 55 4.01 4.30 4.80
C ALA A 55 4.99 3.44 5.64
N VAL A 56 5.83 4.09 6.45
CA VAL A 56 6.81 3.46 7.36
C VAL A 56 6.15 2.67 8.48
N ASP A 57 5.02 3.16 9.00
CA ASP A 57 4.24 2.44 10.02
C ASP A 57 3.69 1.10 9.50
N ILE A 58 3.48 0.99 8.18
CA ILE A 58 3.03 -0.24 7.51
C ILE A 58 4.23 -1.11 7.12
N ASP A 59 5.25 -0.51 6.52
CA ASP A 59 6.47 -1.17 6.10
C ASP A 59 7.70 -0.30 6.41
N PRO A 60 8.47 -0.64 7.47
CA PRO A 60 9.64 0.13 7.89
C PRO A 60 10.71 0.30 6.80
N ASP A 61 10.77 -0.62 5.81
CA ASP A 61 11.73 -0.55 4.71
C ASP A 61 11.48 0.69 3.83
N LEU A 62 10.27 1.26 3.86
CA LEU A 62 9.96 2.51 3.15
C LEU A 62 10.67 3.74 3.76
N GLY A 63 11.24 3.62 4.96
CA GLY A 63 11.95 4.69 5.65
C GLY A 63 13.22 5.13 4.92
N ASP A 64 13.83 4.22 4.16
CA ASP A 64 15.07 4.45 3.42
C ASP A 64 14.86 5.28 2.14
N PHE A 65 13.61 5.53 1.72
CA PHE A 65 13.31 6.29 0.50
C PHE A 65 12.86 7.72 0.83
N ASP A 66 13.57 8.72 0.29
CA ASP A 66 13.20 10.14 0.44
C ASP A 66 12.29 10.68 -0.67
N THR A 67 12.11 9.90 -1.75
CA THR A 67 11.27 10.27 -2.90
C THR A 67 10.60 9.04 -3.50
N GLY A 68 9.52 9.29 -4.25
CA GLY A 68 8.71 8.26 -4.89
C GLY A 68 7.35 8.10 -4.22
N TYR A 69 6.63 7.06 -4.62
CA TYR A 69 5.25 6.84 -4.24
C TYR A 69 5.06 5.40 -3.77
N ALA A 70 4.26 5.22 -2.73
CA ALA A 70 3.85 3.89 -2.27
C ALA A 70 2.33 3.72 -2.43
N VAL A 71 1.91 2.53 -2.84
CA VAL A 71 0.50 2.15 -2.84
C VAL A 71 0.27 1.28 -1.60
N LEU A 72 -0.62 1.73 -0.71
CA LEU A 72 -0.95 1.05 0.52
C LEU A 72 -2.30 0.35 0.39
N VAL A 73 -2.44 -0.81 1.01
CA VAL A 73 -3.69 -1.60 1.08
C VAL A 73 -3.97 -1.86 2.55
N GLU A 74 -5.10 -1.38 3.04
CA GLU A 74 -5.47 -1.37 4.46
C GLU A 74 -6.86 -2.01 4.64
N ALA A 75 -7.01 -2.81 5.71
CA ALA A 75 -8.24 -3.52 6.07
C ALA A 75 -9.28 -2.62 6.75
#